data_AF-I4YTB7-F1
#
_entry.id   AF-I4YTB7-F1
#
_cell.length_a   1.000
_cell.length_b   1.000
_cell.length_c   1.000
_cell.angle_alpha   90.00
_cell.angle_beta   90.00
_cell.angle_gamma   90.00
#
_symmetry.space_group_name_H-M   'P 1'
#
loop_
_entity.id
_entity.type
_entity.pdbx_description
1 polymer ?
#
loop_
_entity_poly.entity_id
_entity_poly.type
_entity_poly.pdbx_seq_one_letter_code
_entity_poly.pdbx_strand_id
1 'polypeptide(L)'
;MPNASYQPSMALREHMLNGERVSLLEAMLLFGVQNPNAEFDRIKKDGFLIKSDRVPMAKILRRINEYAVCKPPEQLPIREIQMTEYWISR
;
A
#
# COMPACT_ATOMS: atom_id res chain seq x y z
N MET A 1 3.85 28.24 7.49
CA MET A 1 3.22 27.69 6.26
C MET A 1 1.90 27.06 6.67
N PRO A 2 0.78 27.28 5.97
CA PRO A 2 -0.45 26.59 6.31
C PRO A 2 -0.20 25.07 6.18
N ASN A 3 -0.67 24.28 7.15
CA ASN A 3 -0.62 22.82 7.11
C ASN A 3 -1.41 22.31 5.89
N ALA A 4 -0.78 22.24 4.72
CA ALA A 4 -1.34 21.54 3.57
C ALA A 4 -1.32 20.05 3.93
N SER A 5 -2.50 19.49 4.22
CA SER A 5 -2.65 18.05 4.44
C SER A 5 -2.33 17.32 3.13
N TYR A 6 -1.13 16.77 3.05
CA TYR A 6 -0.70 16.01 1.89
C TYR A 6 -1.36 14.63 1.93
N GLN A 7 -2.26 14.38 0.97
CA GLN A 7 -3.10 13.18 1.01
C GLN A 7 -2.31 11.93 0.57
N PRO A 8 -2.54 10.76 1.20
CA PRO A 8 -2.02 9.46 0.78
C PRO A 8 -2.10 9.18 -0.73
N SER A 9 -3.24 9.52 -1.34
CA SER A 9 -3.52 9.33 -2.76
C SER A 9 -2.65 10.22 -3.65
N MET A 10 -2.33 11.44 -3.21
CA MET A 10 -1.44 12.35 -3.92
C MET A 10 -0.01 11.81 -3.90
N ALA A 11 0.45 11.35 -2.73
CA ALA A 11 1.78 10.75 -2.57
C ALA A 11 1.98 9.53 -3.48
N LEU A 12 1.00 8.62 -3.49
CA LEU A 12 0.99 7.44 -4.35
C LEU A 12 1.04 7.84 -5.83
N ARG A 13 0.22 8.82 -6.23
CA ARG A 13 0.14 9.28 -7.61
C ARG A 13 1.47 9.89 -8.06
N GLU A 14 2.07 10.77 -7.26
CA GLU A 14 3.35 11.41 -7.57
C GLU A 14 4.46 10.37 -7.74
N HIS A 15 4.52 9.39 -6.83
CA HIS A 15 5.45 8.27 -6.94
C HIS A 15 5.30 7.51 -8.28
N MET A 16 4.07 7.17 -8.68
CA MET A 16 3.81 6.48 -9.95
C MET A 16 4.12 7.35 -11.18
N LEU A 17 3.85 8.65 -11.12
CA LEU A 17 4.16 9.59 -12.21
C LEU A 17 5.67 9.75 -12.45
N ASN A 18 6.48 9.53 -11.40
CA ASN A 18 7.94 9.47 -11.50
C ASN A 18 8.45 8.16 -12.13
N GLY A 19 7.56 7.26 -12.56
CA GLY A 19 7.91 5.99 -13.20
C GLY A 19 8.16 4.84 -12.23
N GLU A 20 7.99 5.08 -10.93
CA GLU A 20 8.17 4.06 -9.91
C GLU A 20 7.00 3.06 -9.93
N ARG A 21 7.33 1.81 -9.61
CA ARG A 21 6.36 0.72 -9.60
C ARG A 21 5.81 0.52 -8.19
N VAL A 22 4.50 0.31 -8.10
CA VAL A 22 3.82 0.05 -6.84
C VAL A 22 2.95 -1.20 -6.92
N SER A 23 2.91 -1.96 -5.83
CA SER A 23 1.93 -3.02 -5.58
C SER A 23 0.87 -2.55 -4.60
N LEU A 24 -0.23 -3.31 -4.48
CA LEU A 24 -1.26 -3.03 -3.47
C LEU A 24 -0.69 -3.00 -2.04
N LEU A 25 0.26 -3.90 -1.72
CA LEU A 25 0.91 -3.92 -0.41
C LEU A 25 1.71 -2.65 -0.15
N GLU A 26 2.47 -2.17 -1.14
CA GLU A 26 3.23 -0.92 -1.01
C GLU A 26 2.31 0.29 -0.90
N ALA A 27 1.23 0.33 -1.68
CA ALA A 27 0.23 1.40 -1.60
C ALA A 27 -0.40 1.50 -0.20
N MET A 28 -0.71 0.35 0.42
CA MET A 28 -1.30 0.31 1.77
C MET A 28 -0.26 0.61 2.85
N LEU A 29 0.92 -0.02 2.79
CA LEU A 29 1.89 0.02 3.88
C LEU A 29 2.80 1.26 3.85
N LEU A 30 3.18 1.75 2.67
CA LEU A 30 4.09 2.90 2.54
C LEU A 30 3.32 4.22 2.40
N PHE A 31 2.19 4.21 1.70
CA PHE A 31 1.43 5.43 1.42
C PHE A 31 0.17 5.58 2.27
N GLY A 32 -0.29 4.53 2.97
CA GLY A 32 -1.52 4.58 3.78
C GLY A 32 -2.80 4.64 2.95
N VAL A 33 -2.76 4.20 1.68
CA VAL A 33 -3.93 4.19 0.80
C VAL A 33 -4.82 2.99 1.13
N GLN A 34 -6.01 3.25 1.69
CA GLN A 34 -6.93 2.21 2.16
C GLN A 34 -7.50 1.34 1.04
N ASN A 35 -7.80 1.93 -0.12
CA ASN A 35 -8.33 1.21 -1.28
C ASN A 35 -7.55 1.60 -2.55
N PRO A 36 -6.38 0.97 -2.80
CA PRO A 36 -5.54 1.35 -3.93
C PRO A 36 -6.20 1.13 -5.30
N ASN A 37 -7.13 0.16 -5.41
CA ASN A 37 -7.86 -0.05 -6.67
C ASN A 37 -8.70 1.17 -7.06
N ALA A 38 -9.36 1.80 -6.09
CA ALA A 38 -10.12 3.03 -6.33
C ALA A 38 -9.22 4.19 -6.78
N GLU A 39 -7.99 4.27 -6.26
CA GLU A 39 -7.01 5.27 -6.72
C GLU A 39 -6.54 4.99 -8.15
N PHE A 40 -6.26 3.73 -8.50
CA PHE A 40 -5.87 3.36 -9.86
C PHE A 40 -6.98 3.68 -10.87
N ASP A 41 -8.24 3.47 -10.49
CA ASP A 41 -9.37 3.84 -11.35
C ASP A 41 -9.49 5.36 -11.52
N ARG A 42 -9.23 6.16 -10.47
CA ARG A 42 -9.14 7.62 -10.59
C ARG A 42 -8.02 8.05 -11.53
N ILE A 43 -6.81 7.48 -11.36
CA ILE A 43 -5.66 7.77 -12.21
C ILE A 43 -5.95 7.45 -13.69
N LYS A 44 -6.61 6.32 -13.97
CA LYS A 44 -7.03 5.97 -15.33
C LYS A 44 -8.07 6.94 -15.89
N LYS A 45 -9.06 7.35 -15.08
CA LYS A 45 -10.08 8.35 -15.48
C LYS A 45 -9.46 9.69 -15.84
N ASP A 46 -8.35 10.06 -15.20
CA ASP A 46 -7.57 11.25 -15.52
C ASP A 46 -6.72 11.11 -16.80
N GLY A 47 -6.85 9.99 -17.54
CA GLY A 47 -6.21 9.77 -18.84
C GLY A 47 -4.86 9.05 -18.79
N PHE A 48 -4.42 8.57 -17.63
CA PHE A 48 -3.14 7.86 -17.50
C PHE A 48 -3.27 6.36 -17.82
N LEU A 49 -2.31 5.82 -18.58
CA LEU A 49 -2.21 4.38 -18.84
C LEU A 49 -1.44 3.67 -17.72
N ILE A 50 -2.12 2.83 -16.95
CA ILE A 50 -1.48 1.96 -15.96
C ILE A 50 -1.20 0.59 -16.57
N LYS A 51 0.07 0.18 -16.56
CA LYS A 51 0.51 -1.17 -16.95
C LYS A 51 0.65 -2.06 -15.71
N SER A 52 0.40 -3.36 -15.84
CA SER A 52 0.55 -4.33 -14.76
C SER A 52 1.34 -5.55 -15.23
N ASP A 53 2.03 -6.20 -14.28
CA ASP A 53 2.78 -7.43 -14.50
C ASP A 53 2.70 -8.32 -13.25
N ARG A 54 2.70 -9.63 -13.44
CA ARG A 54 2.64 -10.60 -12.34
C ARG A 54 4.06 -10.88 -11.85
N VAL A 55 4.37 -10.42 -10.65
CA VAL A 55 5.68 -10.62 -10.02
C VAL A 55 5.57 -11.45 -8.74
N PRO A 56 6.62 -12.21 -8.37
CA PRO A 56 6.65 -12.90 -7.09
C PRO A 56 6.52 -11.92 -5.92
N MET A 57 5.75 -12.31 -4.90
CA MET A 57 5.58 -11.53 -3.67
C MET A 57 6.92 -11.18 -3.01
N ALA A 58 7.92 -12.06 -3.09
CA ALA A 58 9.27 -11.80 -2.57
C ALA A 58 9.92 -10.53 -3.14
N LYS A 59 9.68 -10.21 -4.43
CA LYS A 59 10.18 -8.98 -5.06
C LYS A 59 9.55 -7.73 -4.44
N ILE A 60 8.28 -7.82 -4.06
CA ILE A 60 7.54 -6.74 -3.39
C ILE A 60 8.02 -6.57 -1.95
N LEU A 61 8.09 -7.67 -1.20
CA LEU A 61 8.54 -7.66 0.20
C LEU A 61 9.97 -7.12 0.34
N ARG A 62 10.87 -7.45 -0.60
CA ARG A 62 12.22 -6.88 -0.63
C ARG A 62 12.19 -5.35 -0.67
N ARG A 63 11.34 -4.74 -1.51
CA ARG A 63 11.22 -3.27 -1.60
C ARG A 63 10.57 -2.68 -0.36
N ILE A 64 9.51 -3.31 0.16
CA ILE A 64 8.85 -2.83 1.40
C ILE A 64 9.84 -2.81 2.56
N ASN A 65 10.65 -3.87 2.70
CA ASN A 65 11.61 -4.01 3.78
C ASN A 65 12.75 -2.97 3.74
N GLU A 66 12.95 -2.25 2.63
CA GLU A 66 13.89 -1.12 2.56
C GLU A 66 13.40 0.09 3.38
N TYR A 67 12.08 0.22 3.59
CA TYR A 67 11.46 1.40 4.20
C TYR A 67 10.59 1.08 5.43
N ALA A 68 10.04 -0.13 5.52
CA ALA A 68 9.06 -0.48 6.55
C ALA A 68 9.33 -1.88 7.14
N VAL A 69 9.20 -1.98 8.46
CA VAL A 69 9.20 -3.24 9.21
C VAL A 69 8.00 -3.24 10.14
N CYS A 70 7.16 -4.27 10.05
CA CYS A 70 6.05 -4.43 10.97
C CYS A 70 6.56 -5.02 12.28
N LYS A 71 6.52 -4.24 13.36
CA LYS A 71 6.79 -4.70 14.72
C LYS A 71 5.64 -4.26 15.61
N PRO A 72 5.03 -5.17 16.39
CA PRO A 72 4.08 -4.77 17.41
C PRO A 72 4.81 -4.01 18.53
N PRO A 73 4.12 -3.11 19.26
CA PRO A 73 4.64 -2.55 20.50
C PRO A 73 4.95 -3.68 21.51
N GLU A 74 6.05 -3.56 22.26
CA GLU A 74 6.50 -4.60 23.20
C GLU A 74 5.46 -4.93 24.29
N GLN A 75 4.66 -3.94 24.68
CA GLN A 75 3.62 -4.08 25.70
C GLN A 75 2.28 -4.53 25.14
N LEU A 76 2.15 -4.70 23.82
CA LEU A 76 0.91 -5.18 23.21
C LEU A 76 0.80 -6.70 23.47
N PRO A 77 -0.26 -7.19 24.16
CA PRO A 77 -0.43 -8.61 24.42
C PRO A 77 -0.90 -9.35 23.16
N ILE A 78 -0.03 -9.45 22.15
CA ILE A 78 -0.33 -9.99 20.82
C ILE A 78 -0.82 -11.44 20.84
N ARG A 79 -0.57 -12.19 21.92
CA ARG A 79 -1.03 -13.57 22.11
C ARG A 79 -2.46 -13.65 22.66
N GLU A 80 -2.97 -12.56 23.23
CA GLU A 80 -4.29 -12.50 23.88
C GLU A 80 -5.33 -11.81 22.99
N ILE A 81 -4.89 -10.90 22.11
CA ILE A 81 -5.76 -10.20 21.17
C ILE A 81 -6.35 -11.20 20.16
N GLN A 82 -7.67 -11.38 20.22
CA GLN A 82 -8.44 -12.18 19.27
C GLN A 82 -8.69 -11.34 18.01
N MET A 83 -8.40 -11.90 16.83
CA MET A 83 -8.69 -11.28 15.54
C MET A 83 -9.55 -12.21 14.69
N THR A 84 -10.38 -11.65 13.81
CA THR A 84 -11.13 -12.42 12.83
C THR A 84 -10.23 -12.77 11.65
N GLU A 85 -10.01 -14.06 11.45
CA GLU A 85 -9.44 -14.58 10.21
C GLU A 85 -10.56 -15.07 9.29
N TYR A 86 -10.39 -14.83 7.99
CA TYR A 86 -11.33 -15.29 6.97
C TYR A 86 -10.64 -16.39 6.16
N TRP A 87 -11.31 -17.54 5.99
CA TRP A 87 -10.82 -18.65 5.17
C TRP A 87 -11.89 -19.08 4.16
N ILE A 88 -11.47 -19.76 3.10
CA ILE A 88 -12.37 -20.41 2.15
C ILE A 88 -12.76 -21.78 2.72
N SER A 89 -14.03 -21.99 3.08
CA SER A 89 -14.57 -23.32 3.38
C SER A 89 -14.92 -24.04 2.08
N ARG A 90 -14.39 -25.24 1.87
CA ARG A 90 -14.80 -26.13 0.77
C ARG A 90 -15.87 -27.10 1.24
#